data_AF-A0A379Y7N1-F1
#
_entry.id   AF-A0A379Y7N1-F1
#
_cell.length_a   1.000
_cell.length_b   1.000
_cell.length_c   1.000
_cell.angle_alpha   90.00
_cell.angle_beta   90.00
_cell.angle_gamma   90.00
#
_symmetry.space_group_name_H-M   'P 1'
#
loop_
_entity.id
_entity.type
_entity.pdbx_description
1 polymer ?
#
loop_
_entity_poly.entity_id
_entity_poly.type
_entity_poly.pdbx_seq_one_letter_code
_entity_poly.pdbx_strand_id
1 'polypeptide(L)' 'MTVSGKPTPPEKQVEYLHQGLVCKEFQLTFTLAEHLQVSEAKFENGLLHIDLVRQVPEALQPQRIAIGATPELEAK' A
#
# COMPACT_ATOMS: atom_id res chain seq x y z
N MET A 1 5.61 -3.98 2.95
CA MET A 1 5.83 -2.54 3.23
C MET A 1 6.03 -2.36 4.72
N THR A 2 6.97 -1.53 5.13
CA THR A 2 7.25 -1.27 6.56
C THR A 2 7.18 0.23 6.83
N VAL A 3 6.49 0.60 7.91
CA VAL A 3 6.35 1.97 8.40
C VAL A 3 6.96 2.01 9.80
N SER A 4 7.94 2.88 10.02
CA SER A 4 8.59 3.05 11.32
C SER A 4 8.58 4.50 11.77
N GLY A 5 8.49 4.72 13.08
CA GLY A 5 8.51 6.04 13.68
C GLY A 5 9.36 6.02 14.95
N LYS A 6 10.23 7.02 15.08
CA LYS A 6 11.08 7.25 16.25
C LYS A 6 10.78 8.63 16.83
N PRO A 7 10.12 8.72 17.99
CA PRO A 7 9.90 10.01 18.64
C PRO A 7 11.22 10.66 19.03
N THR A 8 11.37 11.96 18.76
CA THR A 8 12.51 12.73 19.24
C THR A 8 12.44 12.81 20.77
N PRO A 9 13.50 12.42 21.49
CA PRO A 9 13.54 12.56 22.94
C PRO A 9 13.50 14.04 23.33
N PRO A 10 12.82 14.41 24.43
CA PRO A 10 12.79 15.79 24.89
C PRO A 10 14.18 16.25 25.32
N GLU A 11 14.54 17.49 24.97
CA GLU A 11 15.86 18.08 25.31
C GLU A 11 16.06 18.29 26.81
N LYS A 12 14.96 18.39 27.56
CA LYS A 12 14.96 18.54 29.02
C LYS A 12 14.16 17.43 29.65
N GLN A 13 14.61 17.03 30.84
CA GLN A 13 13.90 16.06 31.65
C GLN A 13 12.60 16.70 32.15
N VAL A 14 11.47 16.17 31.71
CA VAL A 14 10.14 16.63 32.11
C VAL A 14 9.62 15.68 33.19
N GLU A 15 9.29 16.21 34.36
CA GLU A 15 8.60 15.46 35.41
C GLU A 15 7.09 15.54 35.18
N TYR A 16 6.46 14.38 35.07
CA TYR A 16 5.01 14.27 34.92
C TYR A 16 4.40 13.81 36.24
N LEU A 17 3.33 14.47 36.69
CA LEU A 17 2.50 13.97 37.79
C LEU A 17 1.78 12.68 37.37
N HIS A 18 1.29 12.63 36.13
CA HIS A 18 0.71 11.43 35.50
C HIS A 18 0.82 11.53 33.99
N GLN A 19 1.24 10.44 33.33
CA GLN A 19 1.38 10.36 31.88
C GLN A 19 0.49 9.22 31.32
N GLY A 20 -0.72 9.57 30.89
CA GLY A 20 -1.67 8.60 30.33
C GLY A 20 -1.35 8.14 28.90
N LEU A 21 -0.44 8.84 28.22
CA LEU A 21 -0.02 8.55 26.83
C LEU A 21 1.50 8.57 26.75
N VAL A 22 2.08 7.49 26.24
CA VAL A 22 3.52 7.34 26.07
C VAL A 22 3.83 7.29 24.58
N CYS A 23 4.70 8.18 24.11
CA CYS A 23 5.26 8.08 22.77
C CYS A 23 6.41 7.08 22.79
N LYS A 24 6.26 5.97 22.05
CA LYS A 24 7.29 4.95 21.90
C LYS A 24 7.67 4.82 20.43
N GLU A 25 8.87 4.32 20.19
CA GLU A 25 9.24 3.85 18.86
C GLU A 25 8.27 2.74 18.42
N PHE A 26 7.93 2.74 17.14
CA PHE A 26 7.06 1.72 16.57
C PHE A 26 7.56 1.29 15.19
N GLN A 27 7.19 0.07 14.82
CA GLN A 27 7.32 -0.45 13.47
C GLN A 27 6.08 -1.27 13.14
N LEU A 28 5.44 -0.93 12.03
CA LEU A 28 4.28 -1.63 11.49
C LEU A 28 4.64 -2.20 10.13
N THR A 29 4.36 -3.49 9.93
CA THR A 29 4.60 -4.17 8.66
C THR A 29 3.27 -4.52 8.02
N PHE A 30 3.12 -4.16 6.75
CA PHE A 30 1.92 -4.37 5.95
C PHE A 30 2.26 -5.24 4.75
N THR A 31 1.41 -6.21 4.46
CA THR A 31 1.45 -6.97 3.21
C THR A 31 0.69 -6.18 2.16
N LEU A 32 1.34 -5.86 1.04
CA LEU A 32 0.68 -5.23 -0.11
C LEU A 32 0.17 -6.34 -1.04
N ALA A 33 -1.03 -6.14 -1.58
CA ALA A 33 -1.53 -7.00 -2.65
C ALA A 33 -0.69 -6.85 -3.92
N GLU A 34 -0.78 -7.83 -4.81
CA GLU A 34 -0.17 -7.77 -6.12
C GLU A 34 -0.58 -6.49 -6.87
N HIS A 35 0.41 -5.88 -7.53
CA HIS A 35 0.24 -4.65 -8.31
C HIS A 35 -0.07 -3.38 -7.50
N LEU A 36 -0.04 -3.40 -6.16
CA LEU A 36 -0.09 -2.18 -5.37
C LEU A 36 1.29 -1.54 -5.26
N GLN A 37 1.38 -0.24 -5.53
CA GLN A 37 2.56 0.58 -5.33
C GLN A 37 2.21 1.83 -4.53
N VAL A 38 3.18 2.35 -3.79
CA VAL A 38 3.03 3.60 -3.05
C VAL A 38 3.10 4.76 -4.04
N SER A 39 2.09 5.63 -4.05
CA SER A 39 2.09 6.85 -4.86
C SER A 39 2.56 8.07 -4.07
N GLU A 40 2.12 8.20 -2.82
CA GLU A 40 2.42 9.37 -1.99
C GLU A 40 2.42 9.01 -0.50
N ALA A 41 3.15 9.77 0.29
CA ALA A 41 3.08 9.73 1.74
C ALA A 41 3.07 11.16 2.31
N LYS A 42 2.11 11.46 3.19
CA LYS A 42 1.94 12.78 3.83
C LYS A 42 1.79 12.62 5.33
N PHE A 43 2.51 13.43 6.10
CA PHE A 43 2.42 13.45 7.55
C PHE A 43 1.94 14.82 8.02
N GLU A 44 0.71 14.88 8.52
CA GLU A 44 0.07 16.12 8.94
C GLU A 44 -0.73 15.90 10.22
N ASN A 45 -0.68 16.86 11.14
CA ASN A 45 -1.42 16.83 12.42
C ASN A 45 -1.19 15.56 13.26
N GLY A 46 -0.04 14.91 13.12
CA GLY A 46 0.29 13.68 13.85
C GLY A 46 -0.21 12.39 13.18
N LEU A 47 -0.77 12.47 11.98
CA LEU A 47 -1.22 11.31 11.21
C LEU A 47 -0.40 11.15 9.94
N LEU A 48 0.04 9.91 9.68
CA LEU A 48 0.70 9.52 8.44
C LEU A 48 -0.31 8.91 7.49
N HIS A 49 -0.59 9.60 6.38
CA HIS A 49 -1.35 9.11 5.24
C HIS A 49 -0.40 8.53 4.19
N ILE A 50 -0.69 7.32 3.71
CA ILE A 50 0.07 6.64 2.66
C ILE A 50 -0.92 6.26 1.56
N ASP A 51 -0.75 6.85 0.39
CA ASP A 51 -1.60 6.58 -0.77
C ASP A 51 -1.02 5.43 -1.58
N LEU A 52 -1.89 4.48 -1.94
CA LEU A 52 -1.55 3.30 -2.72
C LEU A 52 -2.33 3.31 -4.02
N VAL A 53 -1.63 3.07 -5.12
CA VAL A 53 -2.22 2.92 -6.46
C VAL A 53 -2.05 1.50 -6.96
N ARG A 54 -3.06 1.01 -7.69
CA ARG A 54 -3.00 -0.30 -8.34
C ARG A 54 -2.54 -0.13 -9.79
N GLN A 55 -1.36 -0.65 -10.11
CA GLN A 55 -0.81 -0.67 -11.47
C GLN A 55 -1.01 -2.05 -12.10
N VAL A 56 -2.19 -2.31 -12.68
CA VAL A 56 -2.44 -3.57 -13.40
C VAL A 56 -1.76 -3.51 -14.78
N PRO A 57 -0.87 -4.45 -15.12
CA PRO A 57 -0.27 -4.54 -16.45
C PRO A 57 -1.34 -4.66 -17.54
N GLU A 58 -1.14 -3.97 -18.66
CA GLU A 58 -2.03 -4.03 -19.83
C GLU A 58 -2.17 -5.46 -20.39
N ALA A 59 -1.14 -6.29 -20.21
CA ALA A 59 -1.13 -7.70 -20.61
C ALA A 59 -2.15 -8.58 -19.86
N LEU A 60 -2.68 -8.12 -18.72
CA LEU A 60 -3.76 -8.79 -17.98
C LEU A 60 -5.14 -8.27 -18.36
N GLN A 61 -5.25 -7.38 -19.36
CA GLN A 61 -6.56 -7.01 -19.89
C GLN A 61 -7.27 -8.26 -20.41
N PRO A 62 -8.56 -8.44 -20.07
CA PRO A 62 -9.33 -9.57 -20.54
C PRO A 62 -9.39 -9.55 -22.07
N GLN A 63 -8.76 -10.55 -22.70
CA GLN A 63 -8.83 -10.71 -24.15
C GLN A 63 -10.16 -11.35 -24.54
N ARG A 64 -10.81 -10.80 -25.56
CA ARG A 64 -12.01 -11.39 -26.14
C ARG A 64 -11.63 -12.64 -26.93
N ILE A 65 -12.04 -13.81 -26.44
CA ILE A 65 -11.90 -15.08 -27.17
C ILE A 65 -13.13 -15.24 -28.07
N ALA A 66 -12.93 -15.41 -29.37
CA ALA A 66 -14.00 -15.80 -30.28
C ALA A 66 -14.35 -17.27 -30.04
N ILE A 67 -15.61 -17.56 -29.70
CA ILE A 67 -16.11 -18.93 -29.60
C ILE A 67 -16.95 -19.22 -30.85
N GLY A 68 -16.53 -20.20 -31.63
CA GLY A 68 -17.29 -20.73 -32.77
C GLY A 68 -16.96 -20.09 -34.12
N ALA A 69 -16.00 -20.67 -34.83
CA ALA A 69 -16.05 -20.77 -36.28
C ALA A 69 -15.48 -22.15 -36.62
N THR A 70 -16.39 -23.09 -36.88
CA THR A 70 -16.06 -24.38 -37.46
C THR A 70 -15.34 -24.10 -38.78
N PRO A 71 -14.11 -24.58 -39.01
CA PRO A 71 -13.57 -24.61 -40.36
C PRO A 71 -14.38 -25.66 -41.11
N GLU A 72 -15.44 -25.23 -41.79
CA GLU A 72 -16.00 -25.98 -42.91
C GLU A 72 -14.95 -25.93 -44.01
N LEU A 73 -13.97 -26.85 -43.95
CA LEU A 73 -13.09 -27.11 -45.08
C LEU A 73 -13.88 -27.95 -46.07
N GLU A 74 -14.21 -27.27 -47.16
CA GLU A 74 -14.96 -27.69 -48.33
C GLU A 74 -14.46 -29.02 -48.91
N ALA A 75 -15.44 -29.82 -49.36
CA ALA A 75 -15.24 -30.91 -50.28
C ALA A 75 -14.84 -30.37 -51.66
N LYS A 76 -13.75 -30.89 -52.23
CA LYS A 76 -13.62 -31.14 -53.66
C LYS A 76 -12.55 -32.17 -53.98
#